data_AF-A0A015JE00-F1
#
_entry.id   AF-A0A015JE00-F1
#
_cell.length_a   1.000
_cell.length_b   1.000
_cell.length_c   1.000
_cell.angle_alpha   90.00
_cell.angle_beta   90.00
_cell.angle_gamma   90.00
#
_symmetry.space_group_name_H-M   'P 1'
#
loop_
_entity.id
_entity.type
_entity.pdbx_description
1 polymer ?
#
loop_
_entity_poly.entity_id
_entity_poly.type
_entity_poly.pdbx_seq_one_letter_code
_entity_poly.pdbx_strand_id
1 'polypeptide(L)'
;MKEKGLRIIIVVIVRDCIEGNLENEVFDRLIGCPEIMEHGYILEDWDVENRFQKFWEWYDTILENNMRVGRILPEVMVAFRKFLYMEESIAKSSDYEIFNFLIGIGYKKLPVPFKELKEEHKPMWDRYILKVRQKFIDTRQFTKELEDPESASPESYELEDSDGSISVSIRIETVIRIN
;
A
#
# COMPACT_ATOMS: atom_id res chain seq x y z
N MET A 1 10.72 -15.52 0.04
CA MET A 1 9.70 -15.34 -1.01
C MET A 1 9.67 -13.92 -1.55
N LYS A 2 9.48 -12.87 -0.74
CA LYS A 2 9.63 -11.45 -1.17
C LYS A 2 10.93 -11.15 -1.97
N GLU A 3 12.08 -11.70 -1.56
CA GLU A 3 13.37 -11.50 -2.27
C GLU A 3 13.37 -11.92 -3.75
N LYS A 4 12.58 -12.93 -4.16
CA LYS A 4 12.55 -13.37 -5.56
C LYS A 4 11.86 -12.33 -6.45
N GLY A 5 10.67 -11.87 -6.08
CA GLY A 5 9.97 -10.78 -6.77
C GLY A 5 10.78 -9.48 -6.78
N LEU A 6 11.43 -9.14 -5.66
CA LEU A 6 12.30 -7.96 -5.58
C LEU A 6 13.51 -8.07 -6.52
N ARG A 7 14.14 -9.26 -6.61
CA ARG A 7 15.24 -9.50 -7.54
C ARG A 7 14.80 -9.37 -9.00
N ILE A 8 13.62 -9.88 -9.35
CA ILE A 8 13.05 -9.75 -10.70
C ILE A 8 12.84 -8.28 -11.06
N ILE A 9 12.25 -7.50 -10.15
CA ILE A 9 12.08 -6.04 -10.33
C ILE A 9 13.44 -5.37 -10.59
N ILE A 10 14.43 -5.65 -9.74
CA ILE A 10 15.77 -5.05 -9.85
C ILE A 10 16.40 -5.42 -11.20
N VAL A 11 16.36 -6.68 -11.61
CA VAL A 11 16.95 -7.14 -12.87
C VAL A 11 16.28 -6.49 -14.08
N VAL A 12 14.95 -6.42 -14.09
CA VAL A 12 14.20 -5.79 -15.20
C VAL A 12 14.50 -4.30 -15.29
N ILE A 13 14.54 -3.58 -14.16
CA ILE A 13 14.89 -2.15 -14.15
C ILE A 13 16.32 -1.94 -14.66
N VAL A 14 17.30 -2.71 -14.17
CA VAL A 14 18.70 -2.53 -14.58
C VAL A 14 18.89 -2.84 -16.06
N ARG A 15 18.42 -3.99 -16.53
CA ARG A 15 18.64 -4.44 -17.91
C ARG A 15 17.85 -3.61 -18.93
N ASP A 16 16.55 -3.42 -18.70
CA ASP A 16 15.69 -2.89 -19.75
C ASP A 16 15.51 -1.36 -19.62
N CYS A 17 15.47 -0.84 -18.39
CA CYS A 17 15.25 0.59 -18.16
C CYS A 17 16.57 1.37 -18.24
N ILE A 18 17.62 0.92 -17.54
CA ILE A 18 18.90 1.63 -17.46
C ILE A 18 19.81 1.30 -18.66
N GLU A 19 20.05 0.01 -18.94
CA GLU A 19 20.94 -0.40 -20.03
C GLU A 19 20.24 -0.33 -21.40
N GLY A 20 18.95 -0.68 -21.45
CA GLY A 20 18.15 -0.73 -22.68
C GLY A 20 17.49 0.60 -23.09
N ASN A 21 17.37 1.57 -22.18
CA ASN A 21 16.65 2.83 -22.39
C ASN A 21 15.16 2.62 -22.82
N LEU A 22 14.53 1.55 -22.32
CA LEU A 22 13.15 1.14 -22.64
C LEU A 22 12.17 1.44 -21.50
N GLU A 23 12.35 2.56 -20.79
CA GLU A 23 11.59 2.89 -19.57
C GLU A 23 10.08 2.67 -19.70
N ASN A 24 9.47 3.19 -20.77
CA ASN A 24 8.02 3.07 -20.99
C ASN A 24 7.57 1.61 -21.18
N GLU A 25 8.35 0.78 -21.89
CA GLU A 25 8.01 -0.64 -22.10
C GLU A 25 8.27 -1.50 -20.85
N VAL A 26 9.14 -1.03 -19.95
CA VAL A 26 9.42 -1.69 -18.68
C VAL A 26 8.26 -1.49 -17.71
N PHE A 27 7.70 -0.29 -17.63
CA PHE A 27 6.52 -0.03 -16.83
C PHE A 27 5.36 -0.93 -17.25
N ASP A 28 5.08 -1.02 -18.55
CA ASP A 28 4.01 -1.88 -19.08
C ASP A 28 4.23 -3.38 -18.83
N ARG A 29 5.50 -3.84 -18.75
CA ARG A 29 5.84 -5.23 -18.45
C ARG A 29 5.83 -5.58 -16.96
N LEU A 30 6.16 -4.61 -16.10
CA LEU A 30 6.13 -4.79 -14.65
C LEU A 30 4.69 -4.73 -14.12
N ILE A 31 3.85 -3.87 -14.70
CA ILE A 31 2.40 -3.83 -14.46
C ILE A 31 1.81 -5.14 -15.04
N GLY A 32 1.25 -5.98 -14.18
CA GLY A 32 0.71 -7.30 -14.58
C GLY A 32 1.67 -8.48 -14.38
N CYS A 33 2.89 -8.27 -13.88
CA CYS A 33 3.81 -9.37 -13.58
C CYS A 33 3.30 -10.16 -12.34
N PRO A 34 2.94 -11.45 -12.47
CA PRO A 34 2.29 -12.21 -11.40
C PRO A 34 3.12 -12.29 -10.10
N GLU A 35 4.43 -12.49 -10.19
CA GLU A 35 5.33 -12.57 -9.02
C GLU A 35 5.44 -11.22 -8.27
N ILE A 36 5.35 -10.11 -8.99
CA ILE A 36 5.38 -8.75 -8.43
C ILE A 36 4.03 -8.43 -7.78
N MET A 37 2.94 -8.82 -8.44
CA MET A 37 1.57 -8.66 -7.94
C MET A 37 1.29 -9.52 -6.71
N GLU A 38 1.68 -10.80 -6.74
CA GLU A 38 1.52 -11.75 -5.64
C GLU A 38 2.25 -11.27 -4.37
N HIS A 39 3.38 -10.60 -4.55
CA HIS A 39 4.17 -10.07 -3.44
C HIS A 39 3.83 -8.61 -3.08
N GLY A 40 2.84 -8.01 -3.74
CA GLY A 40 2.31 -6.68 -3.42
C GLY A 40 3.24 -5.52 -3.74
N TYR A 41 4.22 -5.72 -4.62
CA TYR A 41 5.18 -4.69 -5.00
C TYR A 41 4.59 -3.61 -5.90
N ILE A 42 3.56 -3.96 -6.68
CA ILE A 42 2.81 -3.04 -7.55
C ILE A 42 1.32 -3.36 -7.38
N LEU A 43 0.54 -2.34 -7.00
CA LEU A 43 -0.91 -2.44 -6.84
C LEU A 43 -1.61 -1.79 -8.04
N GLU A 44 -2.41 -2.57 -8.76
CA GLU A 44 -3.32 -2.04 -9.79
C GLU A 44 -4.50 -1.29 -9.19
N ASP A 45 -5.11 -0.40 -9.97
CA ASP A 45 -6.23 0.43 -9.52
C ASP A 45 -7.40 -0.43 -9.00
N TRP A 46 -7.73 -1.51 -9.69
CA TRP A 46 -8.80 -2.44 -9.29
C TRP A 46 -8.53 -3.12 -7.95
N ASP A 47 -7.27 -3.50 -7.66
CA ASP A 47 -6.91 -4.10 -6.36
C ASP A 47 -6.98 -3.07 -5.23
N VAL A 48 -6.52 -1.84 -5.49
CA VAL A 48 -6.65 -0.73 -4.54
C VAL A 48 -8.12 -0.43 -4.25
N GLU A 49 -8.98 -0.41 -5.26
CA GLU A 49 -10.43 -0.21 -5.12
C GLU A 49 -11.08 -1.32 -4.29
N ASN A 50 -10.77 -2.59 -4.55
CA ASN A 50 -11.30 -3.72 -3.78
C ASN A 50 -10.90 -3.67 -2.31
N ARG A 51 -9.62 -3.39 -2.03
CA ARG A 51 -9.12 -3.23 -0.65
C ARG A 51 -9.73 -2.00 0.02
N PHE A 52 -9.93 -0.93 -0.74
CA PHE A 52 -10.60 0.26 -0.23
C PHE A 52 -12.06 -0.03 0.11
N GLN A 53 -12.78 -0.82 -0.68
CA GLN A 53 -14.14 -1.23 -0.37
C GLN A 53 -14.21 -2.01 0.96
N LYS A 54 -13.29 -2.95 1.19
CA LYS A 54 -13.18 -3.67 2.48
C LYS A 54 -12.89 -2.72 3.65
N PHE A 55 -11.98 -1.77 3.45
CA PHE A 55 -11.71 -0.70 4.43
C PHE A 55 -12.98 0.12 4.70
N TRP A 56 -13.70 0.51 3.64
CA TRP A 56 -14.86 1.38 3.69
C TRP A 56 -16.02 0.77 4.47
N GLU A 57 -16.36 -0.48 4.16
CA GLU A 57 -17.40 -1.24 4.85
C GLU A 57 -17.08 -1.38 6.33
N TRP A 58 -15.84 -1.75 6.66
CA TRP A 58 -15.41 -1.82 8.05
C TRP A 58 -15.43 -0.45 8.74
N TYR A 59 -14.96 0.60 8.06
CA TYR A 59 -14.84 1.93 8.64
C TYR A 59 -16.21 2.51 9.02
N ASP A 60 -17.27 2.28 8.22
CA ASP A 60 -18.63 2.69 8.57
C ASP A 60 -19.12 2.04 9.87
N THR A 61 -18.70 0.79 10.15
CA THR A 61 -19.13 0.08 11.37
C THR A 61 -18.57 0.65 12.66
N ILE A 62 -17.44 1.37 12.60
CA ILE A 62 -16.78 1.91 13.80
C ILE A 62 -17.18 3.35 14.09
N LEU A 63 -17.96 4.00 13.22
CA LEU A 63 -18.39 5.38 13.38
C LEU A 63 -19.43 5.53 14.50
N GLU A 64 -19.19 6.50 15.37
CA GLU A 64 -20.04 6.85 16.51
C GLU A 64 -21.06 7.95 16.13
N ASN A 65 -21.97 8.30 17.04
CA ASN A 65 -22.88 9.47 16.90
C ASN A 65 -23.79 9.48 15.67
N ASN A 66 -24.18 8.30 15.17
CA ASN A 66 -24.93 8.15 13.92
C ASN A 66 -24.23 8.75 12.69
N MET A 67 -22.91 8.99 12.78
CA MET A 67 -22.10 9.35 11.62
C MET A 67 -22.15 8.20 10.62
N ARG A 68 -22.12 8.57 9.35
CA ARG A 68 -22.02 7.62 8.23
C ARG A 68 -21.01 8.13 7.25
N VAL A 69 -20.32 7.20 6.60
CA VAL A 69 -19.42 7.59 5.54
C VAL A 69 -20.21 8.18 4.35
N GLY A 70 -19.67 9.23 3.77
CA GLY A 70 -20.29 10.06 2.74
C GLY A 70 -19.51 9.99 1.42
N ARG A 71 -19.28 11.14 0.79
CA ARG A 71 -18.48 11.22 -0.43
C ARG A 71 -16.99 11.12 -0.11
N ILE A 72 -16.22 10.57 -1.04
CA ILE A 72 -14.76 10.45 -0.93
C ILE A 72 -14.14 11.52 -1.82
N LEU A 73 -13.11 12.20 -1.32
CA LEU A 73 -12.29 13.07 -2.15
C LEU A 73 -11.22 12.22 -2.88
N PRO A 74 -10.88 12.50 -4.16
CA PRO A 74 -9.89 11.71 -4.91
C PRO A 74 -8.54 11.52 -4.18
N GLU A 75 -8.14 12.49 -3.38
CA GLU A 75 -6.91 12.49 -2.58
C GLU A 75 -6.90 11.36 -1.53
N VAL A 76 -8.08 10.90 -1.09
CA VAL A 76 -8.21 9.78 -0.14
C VAL A 76 -7.72 8.48 -0.77
N MET A 77 -8.00 8.24 -2.06
CA MET A 77 -7.54 7.04 -2.75
C MET A 77 -6.01 7.04 -2.92
N VAL A 78 -5.43 8.22 -3.20
CA VAL A 78 -3.98 8.40 -3.28
C VAL A 78 -3.33 8.11 -1.92
N ALA A 79 -3.89 8.68 -0.84
CA ALA A 79 -3.41 8.44 0.51
C ALA A 79 -3.60 6.98 0.95
N PHE A 80 -4.72 6.34 0.61
CA PHE A 80 -4.98 4.94 0.89
C PHE A 80 -3.94 4.04 0.24
N ARG A 81 -3.67 4.24 -1.05
CA ARG A 81 -2.63 3.51 -1.77
C ARG A 81 -1.25 3.67 -1.10
N LYS A 82 -0.89 4.88 -0.68
CA LYS A 82 0.34 5.14 0.08
C LYS A 82 0.39 4.30 1.37
N PHE A 83 -0.72 4.20 2.10
CA PHE A 83 -0.79 3.38 3.32
C PHE A 83 -0.70 1.88 3.05
N LEU A 84 -1.22 1.39 1.93
CA LEU A 84 -1.02 0.00 1.52
C LEU A 84 0.47 -0.32 1.31
N TYR A 85 1.23 0.58 0.68
CA TYR A 85 2.66 0.39 0.46
C TYR A 85 3.53 0.52 1.72
N MET A 86 3.03 1.19 2.76
CA MET A 86 3.76 1.30 4.02
C MET A 86 3.83 -0.02 4.79
N GLU A 87 2.97 -0.99 4.49
CA GLU A 87 2.89 -2.25 5.21
C GLU A 87 2.85 -2.05 6.74
N GLU A 88 3.77 -2.68 7.48
CA GLU A 88 3.92 -2.53 8.93
C GLU A 88 4.50 -1.17 9.34
N SER A 89 5.14 -0.44 8.42
CA SER A 89 5.73 0.88 8.71
C SER A 89 4.66 1.92 9.01
N ILE A 90 3.38 1.67 8.70
CA ILE A 90 2.26 2.51 9.10
C ILE A 90 2.16 2.68 10.62
N ALA A 91 2.72 1.73 11.40
CA ALA A 91 2.84 1.84 12.84
C ALA A 91 3.64 3.09 13.28
N LYS A 92 4.52 3.59 12.40
CA LYS A 92 5.38 4.76 12.61
C LYS A 92 4.83 6.02 11.93
N SER A 93 3.76 5.93 11.15
CA SER A 93 3.14 7.09 10.50
C SER A 93 2.61 8.07 11.53
N SER A 94 2.77 9.36 11.25
CA SER A 94 2.29 10.41 12.16
C SER A 94 0.77 10.36 12.29
N ASP A 95 0.25 10.70 13.48
CA ASP A 95 -1.19 10.82 13.70
C ASP A 95 -1.80 11.85 12.72
N TYR A 96 -1.03 12.89 12.36
CA TYR A 96 -1.43 13.90 11.39
C TYR A 96 -1.68 13.34 9.98
N GLU A 97 -0.86 12.40 9.50
CA GLU A 97 -1.05 11.78 8.18
C GLU A 97 -2.35 10.96 8.14
N ILE A 98 -2.59 10.16 9.18
CA ILE A 98 -3.81 9.34 9.28
C ILE A 98 -5.02 10.26 9.47
N PHE A 99 -4.90 11.29 10.31
CA PHE A 99 -5.96 12.29 10.50
C PHE A 99 -6.34 12.97 9.19
N ASN A 100 -5.36 13.42 8.39
CA ASN A 100 -5.62 14.03 7.08
C ASN A 100 -6.33 13.08 6.10
N PHE A 101 -5.98 11.79 6.14
CA PHE A 101 -6.72 10.79 5.39
C PHE A 101 -8.18 10.69 5.85
N LEU A 102 -8.43 10.70 7.17
CA LEU A 102 -9.79 10.64 7.72
C LEU A 102 -10.61 11.89 7.41
N ILE A 103 -10.06 13.10 7.52
CA ILE A 103 -10.83 14.31 7.17
C ILE A 103 -11.15 14.41 5.67
N GLY A 104 -10.36 13.75 4.82
CA GLY A 104 -10.64 13.63 3.39
C GLY A 104 -11.85 12.74 3.10
N ILE A 105 -12.21 11.86 4.03
CA ILE A 105 -13.46 11.12 4.00
C ILE A 105 -14.59 12.09 4.34
N GLY A 106 -15.54 12.25 3.44
CA GLY A 106 -16.74 13.02 3.73
C GLY A 106 -17.62 12.26 4.71
N TYR A 107 -18.20 12.95 5.69
CA TYR A 107 -19.12 12.35 6.67
C TYR A 107 -20.52 12.94 6.54
N LYS A 108 -21.53 12.09 6.65
CA LYS A 108 -22.91 12.50 6.90
C LYS A 108 -23.12 12.58 8.41
N LYS A 109 -23.88 13.58 8.87
CA LYS A 109 -24.21 13.81 10.29
C LYS A 109 -22.96 14.00 11.17
N LEU A 110 -21.96 14.70 10.64
CA LEU A 110 -20.79 15.09 11.42
C LEU A 110 -21.24 16.00 12.59
N PRO A 111 -20.84 15.72 13.84
CA PRO A 111 -21.29 16.50 15.00
C PRO A 111 -20.93 17.98 14.91
N VAL A 112 -19.72 18.26 14.42
CA VAL A 112 -19.21 19.62 14.18
C VAL A 112 -18.41 19.64 12.87
N PRO A 113 -18.50 20.70 12.06
CA PRO A 113 -17.64 20.85 10.89
C PRO A 113 -16.15 20.78 11.28
N PHE A 114 -15.30 20.23 10.40
CA PHE A 114 -13.85 20.14 10.65
C PHE A 114 -13.19 21.49 11.00
N LYS A 115 -13.68 22.60 10.43
CA LYS A 115 -13.20 23.96 10.71
C LYS A 115 -13.48 24.43 12.15
N GLU A 116 -14.41 23.77 12.83
CA GLU A 116 -14.88 24.08 14.17
C GLU A 116 -14.45 23.01 15.18
N LEU A 117 -13.54 22.12 14.79
CA LEU A 117 -12.96 21.13 15.72
C LEU A 117 -12.27 21.84 16.88
N LYS A 118 -12.58 21.36 18.08
CA LYS A 118 -12.02 21.81 19.36
C LYS A 118 -11.39 20.63 20.08
N GLU A 119 -10.62 20.91 21.13
CA GLU A 119 -9.96 19.87 21.95
C GLU A 119 -10.94 18.82 22.49
N GLU A 120 -12.18 19.18 22.78
CA GLU A 120 -13.22 18.23 23.23
C GLU A 120 -13.56 17.14 22.20
N HIS A 121 -13.33 17.39 20.91
CA HIS A 121 -13.59 16.46 19.81
C HIS A 121 -12.38 15.58 19.47
N LYS A 122 -11.19 15.99 19.90
CA LYS A 122 -9.91 15.31 19.62
C LYS A 122 -9.91 13.84 20.07
N PRO A 123 -10.43 13.46 21.27
CA PRO A 123 -10.41 12.08 21.71
C PRO A 123 -11.14 11.10 20.79
N MET A 124 -12.17 11.55 20.06
CA MET A 124 -12.87 10.71 19.08
C MET A 124 -11.98 10.41 17.88
N TRP A 125 -11.30 11.43 17.35
CA TRP A 125 -10.40 11.28 16.21
C TRP A 125 -9.16 10.48 16.56
N ASP A 126 -8.58 10.67 17.75
CA ASP A 126 -7.47 9.87 18.25
C ASP A 126 -7.83 8.38 18.29
N ARG A 127 -9.05 8.04 18.75
CA ARG A 127 -9.55 6.66 18.69
C ARG A 127 -9.63 6.12 17.26
N TYR A 128 -10.13 6.91 16.31
CA TYR A 128 -10.21 6.47 14.92
C TYR A 128 -8.83 6.28 14.29
N ILE A 129 -7.89 7.18 14.55
CA ILE A 129 -6.49 7.07 14.08
C ILE A 129 -5.88 5.75 14.55
N LEU A 130 -6.01 5.43 15.84
CA LEU A 130 -5.50 4.18 16.40
C LEU A 130 -6.17 2.95 15.77
N LYS A 131 -7.51 2.94 15.66
CA LYS A 131 -8.25 1.84 15.04
C LYS A 131 -7.84 1.61 13.59
N VAL A 132 -7.69 2.69 12.81
CA VAL A 132 -7.31 2.62 11.39
C VAL A 132 -5.88 2.10 11.26
N ARG A 133 -4.93 2.67 12.00
CA ARG A 133 -3.54 2.18 12.03
C ARG A 133 -3.49 0.68 12.34
N GLN A 134 -4.18 0.26 13.39
CA GLN A 134 -4.20 -1.14 13.80
C GLN A 134 -4.86 -2.04 12.74
N LYS A 135 -5.94 -1.58 12.12
CA LYS A 135 -6.64 -2.35 11.08
C LYS A 135 -5.75 -2.63 9.86
N PHE A 136 -4.94 -1.66 9.43
CA PHE A 136 -3.98 -1.89 8.35
C PHE A 136 -2.96 -2.98 8.71
N ILE A 137 -2.50 -3.03 9.96
CA ILE A 137 -1.56 -4.05 10.43
C ILE A 137 -2.26 -5.43 10.51
N ASP A 138 -3.41 -5.50 11.18
CA ASP A 138 -4.12 -6.75 11.46
C ASP A 138 -4.58 -7.46 10.17
N THR A 139 -5.01 -6.68 9.18
CA THR A 139 -5.51 -7.22 7.91
C THR A 139 -4.41 -7.46 6.88
N ARG A 140 -3.15 -7.18 7.23
CA ARG A 140 -2.03 -7.11 6.28
C ARG A 140 -2.43 -6.27 5.06
N GLN A 141 -2.84 -5.03 5.33
CA GLN A 141 -3.24 -4.07 4.29
C GLN A 141 -4.41 -4.60 3.44
N PHE A 142 -5.40 -5.22 4.12
CA PHE A 142 -6.61 -5.77 3.51
C PHE A 142 -6.37 -6.90 2.48
N THR A 143 -5.21 -7.56 2.52
CA THR A 143 -4.91 -8.76 1.70
C THR A 143 -5.50 -10.04 2.27
N LYS A 144 -5.69 -10.09 3.60
CA LYS A 144 -6.19 -11.29 4.28
C LYS A 144 -7.66 -11.12 4.62
N GLU A 145 -8.52 -11.97 4.06
CA GLU A 145 -9.87 -12.14 4.60
C GLU A 145 -9.78 -12.81 5.98
N LEU A 146 -10.71 -12.46 6.88
CA LEU A 146 -10.79 -13.11 8.20
C LEU A 146 -11.20 -14.58 7.98
N GLU A 147 -10.16 -15.43 7.98
CA GLU A 147 -10.15 -16.90 7.90
C GLU A 147 -10.55 -17.53 6.56
N ASP A 148 -9.54 -17.95 5.80
CA ASP A 148 -9.62 -19.18 5.00
C ASP A 148 -8.33 -20.00 5.25
N PRO A 149 -8.41 -21.21 5.82
CA PRO A 149 -7.26 -22.09 5.98
C PRO A 149 -6.91 -22.75 4.64
N GLU A 150 -5.63 -22.62 4.25
CA GLU A 150 -4.97 -23.39 3.17
C GLU A 150 -5.53 -23.23 1.75
N SER A 151 -5.25 -22.10 1.09
CA SER A 151 -5.14 -22.13 -0.38
C SER A 151 -3.75 -22.66 -0.75
N ALA A 152 -3.66 -23.95 -1.05
CA ALA A 152 -2.45 -24.58 -1.57
C ALA A 152 -1.91 -23.80 -2.78
N SER A 153 -0.67 -23.34 -2.70
CA SER A 153 0.06 -22.73 -3.83
C SER A 153 0.06 -23.68 -5.04
N PRO A 154 -0.15 -23.18 -6.26
CA PRO A 154 0.09 -23.99 -7.46
C PRO A 154 1.59 -24.24 -7.64
N GLU A 155 1.92 -25.41 -8.18
CA GLU A 155 3.27 -25.92 -8.40
C GLU A 155 4.23 -24.88 -9.02
N SER A 156 5.40 -24.79 -8.41
CA SER A 156 6.54 -23.95 -8.82
C SER A 156 7.01 -24.27 -10.23
N TYR A 157 7.14 -23.25 -11.06
CA TYR A 157 7.97 -23.30 -12.27
C TYR A 157 9.45 -23.38 -11.87
N GLU A 158 10.16 -24.43 -12.29
CA GLU A 158 11.62 -24.46 -12.23
C GLU A 158 12.16 -23.67 -13.43
N LEU A 159 12.89 -22.58 -13.15
CA LEU A 159 13.74 -21.96 -14.16
C LEU A 159 14.92 -22.91 -14.37
N GLU A 160 15.07 -23.42 -15.60
CA GLU A 160 16.25 -24.20 -15.97
C GLU A 160 17.51 -23.38 -15.67
N ASP A 161 18.38 -23.96 -14.84
CA ASP A 161 19.71 -23.45 -14.57
C ASP A 161 20.51 -23.45 -15.88
N SER A 162 20.47 -22.34 -16.62
CA SER A 162 21.56 -22.05 -17.55
C SER A 162 22.78 -21.67 -16.70
N ASP A 163 23.61 -22.69 -16.50
CA ASP A 163 25.06 -22.71 -16.37
C ASP A 163 25.82 -21.49 -16.95
N GLY A 164 25.59 -20.33 -16.35
CA GLY A 164 26.35 -19.10 -16.56
C GLY A 164 26.32 -18.30 -15.27
N SER A 165 27.28 -18.55 -14.39
CA SER A 165 27.47 -17.82 -13.14
C SER A 165 27.74 -16.33 -13.41
N ILE A 166 26.68 -15.53 -13.53
CA ILE A 166 26.82 -14.07 -13.49
C ILE A 166 26.85 -13.67 -12.01
N SER A 167 28.06 -13.57 -11.46
CA SER A 167 28.29 -12.83 -10.22
C SER A 167 28.10 -11.34 -10.47
N VAL A 168 26.87 -10.85 -10.32
CA VAL A 168 26.61 -9.40 -10.34
C VAL A 168 27.11 -8.80 -9.03
N SER A 169 28.33 -8.26 -9.04
CA SER A 169 28.87 -7.43 -7.97
C SER A 169 28.49 -5.97 -8.21
N ILE A 170 27.39 -5.53 -7.58
CA ILE A 170 26.96 -4.13 -7.62
C ILE A 170 27.88 -3.31 -6.70
N ARG A 171 28.80 -2.53 -7.28
CA ARG A 171 29.52 -1.47 -6.57
C ARG A 171 28.75 -0.16 -6.73
N ILE A 172 28.16 0.31 -5.63
CA ILE A 172 27.59 1.66 -5.57
C ILE A 172 28.74 2.62 -5.26
N GLU A 173 29.20 3.36 -6.27
CA GLU A 173 30.14 4.47 -6.06
C GLU A 173 29.36 5.73 -5.70
N THR A 174 29.40 6.12 -4.42
CA THR A 174 28.81 7.36 -3.94
C THR A 174 29.64 8.55 -4.44
N VAL A 175 29.17 9.24 -5.47
CA VAL A 175 29.75 10.53 -5.88
C VAL A 175 29.20 11.63 -4.98
N ILE A 176 29.87 11.86 -3.84
CA ILE A 176 29.65 13.08 -3.05
C ILE A 176 30.39 14.22 -3.74
N ARG A 177 29.65 15.07 -4.47
CA ARG A 177 30.15 16.37 -4.91
C ARG A 177 29.90 17.38 -3.79
N ILE A 178 30.95 17.75 -3.08
CA ILE A 178 30.96 18.92 -2.20
C ILE A 178 31.29 20.13 -3.07
N ASN A 179 30.41 21.13 -3.10
CA ASN A 179 30.75 22.49 -3.49
C ASN A 179 30.91 23.33 -2.23
#